data_AF-A0A815IUS4-F1
#
_entry.id   AF-A0A815IUS4-F1
#
_cell.length_a   1.000
_cell.length_b   1.000
_cell.length_c   1.000
_cell.angle_alpha   90.00
_cell.angle_beta   90.00
_cell.angle_gamma   90.00
#
_symmetry.space_group_name_H-M   'P 1'
#
loop_
_entity.id
_entity.type
_entity.pdbx_description
1 polymer ?
#
loop_
_entity_poly.entity_id
_entity_poly.type
_entity_poly.pdbx_seq_one_letter_code
_entity_poly.pdbx_strand_id
1 'polypeptide(L)'
;MSTDLLTLDLIAQNPTLVTQTIHLNKTTGSEKKRTRRFATYPSYDLQCAQTYYNEINQNETLQMVAITENGKIIALFKFNFHLVEFDIKRYRKYAKRLGKKRIIAWAGVLIDNEQAIRFYEKNNFQISREKYIAEDGYECYDGILQLS
;
A
#
# COMPACT_ATOMS: atom_id res chain seq x y z
N MET A 1 -19.00 12.42 -8.80
CA MET A 1 -18.61 11.51 -7.71
C MET A 1 -17.44 12.16 -7.01
N SER A 2 -17.71 12.78 -5.87
CA SER A 2 -16.66 13.23 -4.95
C SER A 2 -16.10 11.98 -4.25
N THR A 3 -14.78 11.90 -4.09
CA THR A 3 -14.12 10.84 -3.32
C THR A 3 -13.31 11.53 -2.26
N ASP A 4 -13.61 11.23 -1.00
CA ASP A 4 -12.92 11.83 0.14
C ASP A 4 -11.86 10.86 0.66
N LEU A 5 -10.78 11.42 1.19
CA LEU A 5 -9.69 10.68 1.83
C LEU A 5 -9.81 10.84 3.35
N LEU A 6 -9.98 9.73 4.07
CA LEU A 6 -10.01 9.72 5.53
C LEU A 6 -8.71 9.12 6.08
N THR A 7 -8.24 9.66 7.20
CA THR A 7 -7.17 9.05 8.00
C THR A 7 -7.71 7.87 8.81
N LEU A 8 -6.83 6.94 9.21
CA LEU A 8 -7.23 5.82 10.08
C LEU A 8 -7.83 6.28 11.41
N ASP A 9 -7.37 7.39 12.01
CA ASP A 9 -7.95 7.91 13.27
C ASP A 9 -9.42 8.28 13.13
N LEU A 10 -9.81 8.83 11.96
CA LEU A 10 -11.20 9.14 11.64
C LEU A 10 -12.01 7.88 11.35
N ILE A 11 -11.38 6.87 10.75
CA ILE A 11 -11.98 5.56 10.52
C ILE A 11 -12.22 4.82 11.83
N ALA A 12 -11.28 4.87 12.78
CA ALA A 12 -11.35 4.18 14.07
C ALA A 12 -12.58 4.56 14.90
N GLN A 13 -13.07 5.79 14.69
CA GLN A 13 -14.29 6.30 15.31
C GLN A 13 -15.57 5.73 14.66
N ASN A 14 -15.45 4.96 13.56
CA ASN A 14 -16.55 4.35 12.82
C ASN A 14 -16.32 2.82 12.61
N PRO A 15 -16.99 1.97 13.42
CA PRO A 15 -16.83 0.51 13.39
C PRO A 15 -17.03 -0.16 12.01
N THR A 16 -17.92 0.39 11.18
CA THR A 16 -18.20 -0.13 9.83
C THR A 16 -17.02 0.12 8.88
N LEU A 17 -16.40 1.29 8.98
CA LEU A 17 -15.24 1.66 8.16
C LEU A 17 -13.98 0.90 8.62
N VAL A 18 -13.83 0.68 9.93
CA VAL A 18 -12.77 -0.17 10.50
C VAL A 18 -12.83 -1.56 9.89
N THR A 19 -14.00 -2.20 9.93
CA THR A 19 -14.22 -3.54 9.39
C THR A 19 -13.93 -3.61 7.89
N GLN A 20 -14.39 -2.62 7.11
CA GLN A 20 -14.12 -2.54 5.67
C GLN A 20 -12.63 -2.33 5.35
N THR A 21 -11.90 -1.58 6.18
CA THR A 21 -10.45 -1.33 5.99
C THR A 21 -9.65 -2.61 6.15
N ILE A 22 -10.08 -3.51 7.04
CA ILE A 22 -9.47 -4.83 7.16
C ILE A 22 -9.89 -5.77 6.05
N HIS A 23 -11.13 -5.66 5.57
CA HIS A 23 -11.55 -6.35 4.35
C HIS A 23 -10.86 -5.80 3.08
N LEU A 24 -10.31 -4.59 3.09
CA LEU A 24 -9.43 -4.11 2.01
C LEU A 24 -7.99 -4.56 2.22
N ASN A 25 -7.51 -4.61 3.46
CA ASN A 25 -6.28 -5.35 3.79
C ASN A 25 -6.42 -6.85 3.41
N LYS A 26 -7.64 -7.37 3.25
CA LYS A 26 -7.90 -8.72 2.69
C LYS A 26 -9.30 -8.85 2.08
N THR A 27 -9.45 -8.93 0.75
CA THR A 27 -10.71 -9.44 0.16
C THR A 27 -10.56 -10.80 -0.52
N THR A 28 -11.42 -11.70 -0.05
CA THR A 28 -11.78 -13.09 -0.36
C THR A 28 -12.70 -13.16 -1.59
N GLY A 29 -12.53 -14.18 -2.46
CA GLY A 29 -13.35 -14.37 -3.67
C GLY A 29 -12.54 -14.65 -4.94
N SER A 30 -12.98 -15.64 -5.72
CA SER A 30 -12.33 -16.49 -6.74
C SER A 30 -11.43 -15.90 -7.83
N GLU A 31 -11.19 -14.59 -7.87
CA GLU A 31 -10.31 -13.97 -8.87
C GLU A 31 -8.82 -13.99 -8.46
N LYS A 32 -8.49 -14.70 -7.36
CA LYS A 32 -7.23 -14.66 -6.59
C LYS A 32 -6.04 -15.44 -7.16
N LYS A 33 -5.23 -14.87 -8.06
CA LYS A 33 -3.85 -15.39 -8.23
C LYS A 33 -2.69 -14.39 -8.32
N ARG A 34 -2.88 -13.10 -8.62
CA ARG A 34 -1.71 -12.22 -8.96
C ARG A 34 -1.43 -11.02 -8.04
N THR A 35 -2.26 -10.70 -7.07
CA THR A 35 -2.11 -9.49 -6.21
C THR A 35 -1.98 -9.77 -4.69
N ARG A 36 -1.93 -11.04 -4.24
CA ARG A 36 -2.63 -11.45 -2.98
C ARG A 36 -1.85 -12.41 -2.08
N ARG A 37 -0.71 -12.01 -1.51
CA ARG A 37 0.14 -12.94 -0.73
C ARG A 37 0.42 -12.61 0.75
N PHE A 38 -0.06 -11.50 1.33
CA PHE A 38 0.69 -10.91 2.46
C PHE A 38 0.00 -10.59 3.79
N ALA A 39 -1.22 -11.06 4.09
CA ALA A 39 -1.72 -10.95 5.48
C ALA A 39 -2.79 -12.00 5.82
N THR A 40 -2.57 -12.76 6.90
CA THR A 40 -3.55 -13.69 7.48
C THR A 40 -3.89 -13.27 8.90
N TYR A 41 -5.16 -12.95 9.16
CA TYR A 41 -5.68 -12.61 10.49
C TYR A 41 -6.61 -13.70 11.04
N PRO A 42 -6.69 -13.88 12.38
CA PRO A 42 -7.54 -14.88 13.05
C PRO A 42 -9.04 -14.73 12.78
N SER A 43 -9.57 -13.49 12.67
CA SER A 43 -10.96 -13.21 12.29
C SER A 43 -11.07 -11.88 11.53
N TYR A 44 -12.29 -11.45 11.18
CA TYR A 44 -12.58 -10.22 10.42
C TYR A 44 -13.71 -9.41 11.08
N ASP A 45 -13.95 -9.70 12.35
CA ASP A 45 -14.90 -8.97 13.18
C ASP A 45 -14.30 -7.66 13.69
N LEU A 46 -15.14 -6.83 14.31
CA LEU A 46 -14.74 -5.56 14.90
C LEU A 46 -13.62 -5.70 15.94
N GLN A 47 -13.55 -6.84 16.65
CA GLN A 47 -12.56 -7.05 17.70
C GLN A 47 -11.17 -7.28 17.10
N CYS A 48 -11.03 -8.21 16.16
CA CYS A 48 -9.78 -8.40 15.41
C CYS A 48 -9.39 -7.11 14.68
N ALA A 49 -10.39 -6.34 14.27
CA ALA A 49 -10.17 -5.08 13.62
C ALA A 49 -9.56 -3.99 14.50
N GLN A 50 -10.07 -3.86 15.72
CA GLN A 50 -9.52 -2.97 16.73
C GLN A 50 -8.13 -3.43 17.19
N THR A 51 -7.90 -4.74 17.31
CA THR A 51 -6.57 -5.29 17.60
C THR A 51 -5.56 -4.92 16.53
N TYR A 52 -5.89 -5.15 15.26
CA TYR A 52 -5.03 -4.79 14.13
C TYR A 52 -4.78 -3.27 14.08
N TYR A 53 -5.82 -2.46 14.28
CA TYR A 53 -5.68 -1.02 14.37
C TYR A 53 -4.67 -0.61 15.44
N ASN A 54 -4.77 -1.17 16.65
CA ASN A 54 -3.86 -0.87 17.76
C ASN A 54 -2.42 -1.33 17.49
N GLU A 55 -2.23 -2.45 16.80
CA GLU A 55 -0.89 -2.95 16.40
C GLU A 55 -0.26 -2.06 15.33
N ILE A 56 -1.04 -1.63 14.33
CA ILE A 56 -0.49 -0.78 13.29
C ILE A 56 -0.29 0.65 13.78
N ASN A 57 -1.15 1.19 14.65
CA ASN A 57 -1.01 2.56 15.15
C ASN A 57 0.27 2.75 15.99
N GLN A 58 0.92 1.65 16.40
CA GLN A 58 2.26 1.68 17.01
C GLN A 58 3.38 1.85 15.98
N ASN A 59 3.11 1.62 14.70
CA ASN A 59 4.08 1.82 13.62
C ASN A 59 3.95 3.23 13.05
N GLU A 60 5.08 3.93 12.88
CA GLU A 60 5.17 5.27 12.28
C GLU A 60 4.80 5.25 10.78
N THR A 61 3.50 5.08 10.50
CA THR A 61 2.95 4.97 9.16
C THR A 61 1.74 5.87 9.02
N LEU A 62 1.67 6.64 7.93
CA LEU A 62 0.43 7.32 7.54
C LEU A 62 -0.41 6.37 6.71
N GLN A 63 -1.65 6.15 7.12
CA GLN A 63 -2.59 5.35 6.38
C GLN A 63 -3.87 6.11 6.12
N MET A 64 -4.34 5.98 4.88
CA MET A 64 -5.49 6.68 4.37
C MET A 64 -6.35 5.70 3.59
N VAL A 65 -7.66 5.91 3.61
CA VAL A 65 -8.57 5.14 2.76
C VAL A 65 -9.34 6.07 1.83
N ALA A 66 -9.67 5.58 0.65
CA ALA A 66 -10.63 6.25 -0.24
C ALA A 66 -12.02 5.67 -0.02
N ILE A 67 -12.99 6.54 0.22
CA ILE A 67 -14.38 6.17 0.47
C ILE A 67 -15.28 6.86 -0.56
N THR A 68 -16.28 6.14 -1.05
CA THR A 68 -17.35 6.69 -1.88
C THR A 68 -18.37 7.46 -1.04
N GLU A 69 -19.21 8.28 -1.69
CA GLU A 69 -20.26 9.08 -1.03
C GLU A 69 -21.22 8.23 -0.15
N ASN A 70 -21.41 6.95 -0.47
CA ASN A 70 -22.24 6.02 0.32
C ASN A 70 -21.49 5.26 1.43
N GLY A 71 -20.26 5.67 1.77
CA GLY A 71 -19.49 5.07 2.87
C GLY A 71 -18.81 3.74 2.55
N LYS A 72 -18.68 3.36 1.27
CA LYS A 72 -17.94 2.16 0.85
C LYS A 72 -16.47 2.49 0.66
N ILE A 73 -15.59 1.73 1.30
CA ILE A 73 -14.15 1.88 1.11
C ILE A 73 -13.71 1.16 -0.18
N ILE A 74 -12.93 1.83 -1.01
CA ILE A 74 -12.49 1.34 -2.32
C ILE A 74 -10.98 1.26 -2.50
N ALA A 75 -10.19 1.88 -1.61
CA ALA A 75 -8.74 1.78 -1.61
C ALA A 75 -8.15 2.03 -0.22
N LEU A 76 -6.96 1.49 0.01
CA LEU A 76 -6.10 1.75 1.17
C LEU A 76 -4.73 2.22 0.65
N PHE A 77 -4.25 3.31 1.23
CA PHE A 77 -2.95 3.90 0.99
C PHE A 77 -2.14 3.80 2.28
N LYS A 78 -0.92 3.25 2.23
CA LYS A 78 -0.02 3.15 3.36
C LYS A 78 1.33 3.78 3.01
N PHE A 79 1.76 4.74 3.80
CA PHE A 79 3.06 5.40 3.71
C PHE A 79 3.86 5.05 4.95
N ASN A 80 5.02 4.43 4.75
CA ASN A 80 5.97 4.18 5.82
C ASN A 80 6.93 5.38 5.90
N PHE A 81 7.08 5.98 7.08
CA PHE A 81 8.04 7.08 7.27
C PHE A 81 9.44 6.57 7.65
N HIS A 82 9.52 5.35 8.17
CA HIS A 82 10.78 4.67 8.39
C HIS A 82 11.19 3.89 7.13
N LEU A 83 12.41 4.14 6.66
CA LEU A 83 13.05 3.37 5.60
C LEU A 83 14.19 2.56 6.19
N VAL A 84 14.21 1.26 5.94
CA VAL A 84 15.34 0.40 6.31
C VAL A 84 16.53 0.64 5.38
N GLU A 85 17.74 0.32 5.83
CA GLU A 85 18.99 0.59 5.09
C GLU A 85 18.99 -0.03 3.68
N PHE A 86 18.36 -1.19 3.52
CA PHE A 86 18.18 -1.86 2.23
C PHE A 86 17.41 -0.97 1.23
N ASP A 87 16.29 -0.39 1.67
CA ASP A 87 15.47 0.50 0.85
C ASP A 87 16.17 1.83 0.57
N ILE A 88 16.85 2.39 1.57
CA ILE A 88 17.61 3.64 1.43
C ILE A 88 18.65 3.51 0.31
N LYS A 89 19.42 2.42 0.29
CA LYS A 89 20.44 2.18 -0.75
C LYS A 89 19.81 2.12 -2.14
N ARG A 90 18.71 1.40 -2.27
CA ARG A 90 17.98 1.21 -3.53
C ARG A 90 17.38 2.52 -4.04
N TYR A 91 16.71 3.28 -3.19
CA TYR A 91 16.10 4.56 -3.58
C TYR A 91 17.12 5.65 -3.87
N ARG A 92 18.26 5.68 -3.15
CA ARG A 92 19.39 6.58 -3.48
C ARG A 92 19.95 6.28 -4.88
N LYS A 93 20.08 5.00 -5.24
CA LYS A 93 20.51 4.58 -6.58
C LYS A 93 19.53 5.09 -7.65
N TYR A 94 18.22 4.96 -7.42
CA TYR A 94 17.21 5.47 -8.35
C TYR A 94 17.25 6.98 -8.47
N ALA A 95 17.29 7.71 -7.36
CA ALA A 95 17.36 9.16 -7.34
C ALA A 95 18.60 9.68 -8.10
N LYS A 96 19.77 9.06 -7.88
CA LYS A 96 21.00 9.36 -8.61
C LYS A 96 20.86 9.14 -10.11
N ARG A 97 20.30 7.99 -10.53
CA ARG A 97 20.07 7.67 -11.96
C ARG A 97 19.12 8.66 -12.63
N LEU A 98 18.13 9.15 -11.89
CA LEU A 98 17.13 10.10 -12.38
C LEU A 98 17.61 11.57 -12.30
N GLY A 99 18.78 11.83 -11.70
CA GLY A 99 19.23 13.21 -11.44
C GLY A 99 18.30 13.99 -10.49
N LYS A 100 17.56 13.29 -9.63
CA LYS A 100 16.56 13.89 -8.73
C LYS A 100 17.08 13.92 -7.30
N LYS A 101 16.82 15.03 -6.60
CA LYS A 101 17.06 15.14 -5.15
C LYS A 101 16.00 14.44 -4.31
N ARG A 102 14.78 14.32 -4.85
CA ARG A 102 13.61 13.75 -4.19
C ARG A 102 12.84 12.88 -5.18
N ILE A 103 12.39 11.74 -4.72
CA ILE A 103 11.51 10.82 -5.45
C ILE A 103 10.43 10.34 -4.49
N ILE A 104 9.28 9.92 -5.01
CA ILE A 104 8.33 9.10 -4.26
C ILE A 104 8.48 7.67 -4.79
N ALA A 105 8.82 6.74 -3.90
CA ALA A 105 8.89 5.32 -4.22
C ALA A 105 7.67 4.61 -3.62
N TRP A 106 6.97 3.88 -4.48
CA TRP A 106 5.92 2.93 -4.12
C TRP A 106 6.48 1.53 -4.34
N ALA A 107 6.90 0.91 -3.24
CA ALA A 107 7.53 -0.41 -3.26
C ALA A 107 6.51 -1.54 -3.36
N GLY A 108 6.98 -2.73 -3.72
CA GLY A 108 6.24 -3.98 -3.52
C GLY A 108 5.33 -4.38 -4.68
N VAL A 109 5.58 -3.88 -5.89
CA VAL A 109 4.83 -4.33 -7.07
C VAL A 109 5.36 -5.69 -7.50
N LEU A 110 4.62 -6.76 -7.22
CA LEU A 110 4.97 -8.11 -7.69
C LEU A 110 5.28 -8.10 -9.19
N ILE A 111 6.38 -8.74 -9.57
CA ILE A 111 6.86 -8.68 -10.97
C ILE A 111 5.88 -9.31 -11.98
N ASP A 112 5.02 -10.22 -11.53
CA ASP A 112 4.02 -10.93 -12.34
C ASP A 112 2.63 -10.28 -12.29
N ASN A 113 2.51 -9.16 -11.57
CA ASN A 113 1.28 -8.38 -11.47
C ASN A 113 1.20 -7.32 -12.58
N GLU A 114 0.99 -7.81 -13.81
CA GLU A 114 0.89 -6.96 -15.01
C GLU A 114 -0.17 -5.86 -14.90
N GLN A 115 -1.28 -6.11 -14.19
CA GLN A 115 -2.34 -5.11 -14.01
C GLN A 115 -1.86 -3.94 -13.15
N ALA A 116 -1.18 -4.21 -12.03
CA ALA A 116 -0.60 -3.15 -11.23
C ALA A 116 0.48 -2.40 -12.01
N ILE A 117 1.39 -3.11 -12.69
CA ILE A 117 2.43 -2.49 -13.52
C ILE A 117 1.83 -1.51 -14.53
N ARG A 118 0.82 -1.94 -15.29
CA ARG A 118 0.10 -1.07 -16.25
C ARG A 118 -0.57 0.11 -15.57
N PHE A 119 -1.16 -0.09 -14.39
CA PHE A 119 -1.76 0.98 -13.61
C PHE A 119 -0.73 2.04 -13.20
N TYR A 120 0.42 1.62 -12.65
CA TYR A 120 1.51 2.53 -12.27
C TYR A 120 2.01 3.33 -13.48
N GLU A 121 2.32 2.65 -14.60
CA GLU A 121 2.79 3.30 -15.82
C GLU A 121 1.77 4.31 -16.38
N LYS A 122 0.48 3.94 -16.40
CA LYS A 122 -0.61 4.84 -16.81
C LYS A 122 -0.72 6.08 -15.92
N ASN A 123 -0.33 5.98 -14.64
CA ASN A 123 -0.37 7.07 -13.67
C ASN A 123 1.00 7.75 -13.47
N ASN A 124 1.85 7.74 -14.50
CA ASN A 124 3.15 8.42 -14.55
C ASN A 124 4.21 7.90 -13.56
N PHE A 125 4.03 6.71 -12.99
CA PHE A 125 5.10 6.05 -12.29
C PHE A 125 6.04 5.38 -13.28
N GLN A 126 7.33 5.58 -13.07
CA GLN A 126 8.37 4.81 -13.73
C GLN A 126 8.62 3.54 -12.93
N ILE A 127 8.31 2.38 -13.51
CA ILE A 127 8.67 1.08 -12.91
C ILE A 127 10.19 0.93 -12.95
N SER A 128 10.81 0.60 -11.81
CA SER A 128 12.26 0.51 -11.66
C SER A 128 12.88 -0.54 -12.60
N ARG A 129 12.10 -1.60 -12.89
CA ARG A 129 12.48 -2.83 -13.62
C ARG A 129 13.73 -3.51 -13.03
N GLU A 130 14.16 -3.08 -11.84
CA GLU A 130 15.21 -3.69 -11.05
C GLU A 130 14.54 -4.54 -9.99
N LYS A 131 14.71 -5.87 -10.10
CA LYS A 131 14.09 -6.83 -9.19
C LYS A 131 14.75 -6.75 -7.82
N TYR A 132 13.95 -6.91 -6.78
CA TYR A 132 14.43 -7.17 -5.43
C TYR A 132 13.55 -8.22 -4.75
N ILE A 133 14.10 -8.87 -3.71
CA ILE A 133 13.35 -9.80 -2.87
C ILE A 133 12.86 -9.03 -1.66
N ALA A 134 11.53 -8.94 -1.49
CA ALA A 134 10.93 -8.35 -0.30
C ALA A 134 11.13 -9.27 0.93
N GLU A 135 10.89 -8.74 2.13
CA GLU A 135 11.08 -9.49 3.39
C GLU A 135 10.29 -10.80 3.45
N ASP A 136 9.17 -10.84 2.74
CA ASP A 136 8.27 -11.98 2.59
C ASP A 136 8.72 -13.00 1.53
N GLY A 137 9.87 -12.78 0.88
CA GLY A 137 10.50 -13.69 -0.08
C GLY A 137 10.10 -13.51 -1.53
N TYR A 138 9.31 -12.48 -1.88
CA TYR A 138 8.80 -12.33 -3.24
C TYR A 138 9.58 -11.34 -4.10
N GLU A 139 9.65 -11.65 -5.40
CA GLU A 139 10.22 -10.77 -6.41
C GLU A 139 9.28 -9.59 -6.69
N CYS A 140 9.81 -8.38 -6.47
CA CYS A 140 9.09 -7.13 -6.64
C CYS A 140 9.87 -6.13 -7.50
N TYR A 141 9.14 -5.17 -8.06
CA TYR A 141 9.62 -3.89 -8.59
C TYR A 141 9.13 -2.73 -7.72
N ASP A 142 9.74 -1.57 -7.92
CA ASP A 142 9.22 -0.30 -7.38
C ASP A 142 8.58 0.53 -8.47
N GLY A 143 7.46 1.16 -8.16
CA GLY A 143 6.96 2.31 -8.89
C GLY A 143 7.63 3.58 -8.38
N ILE A 144 8.24 4.37 -9.26
CA ILE A 144 8.92 5.62 -8.90
C ILE A 144 8.15 6.77 -9.53
N LEU A 145 7.56 7.62 -8.71
CA LEU A 145 6.98 8.87 -9.15
C LEU A 145 8.04 9.97 -9.03
N GLN A 146 8.32 10.62 -10.15
CA GLN A 146 9.24 11.74 -10.20
C GLN A 146 8.52 13.01 -9.73
N LEU A 147 9.12 13.70 -8.77
CA LEU A 147 8.67 15.04 -8.41
C LEU A 147 9.30 16.04 -9.38
N SER A 148 8.51 17.01 -9.84
CA SER A 148 8.96 18.13 -10.65
C SER A 148 10.01 18.94 -9.90
#